data_AF-A0A4Z1P5V2-F1
#
_entry.id   AF-A0A4Z1P5V2-F1
#
_cell.length_a   1.000
_cell.length_b   1.000
_cell.length_c   1.000
_cell.angle_alpha   90.00
_cell.angle_beta   90.00
_cell.angle_gamma   90.00
#
_symmetry.space_group_name_H-M   'P 1'
#
loop_
_entity.id
_entity.type
_entity.pdbx_description
1 polymer ?
#
loop_
_entity_poly.entity_id
_entity_poly.type
_entity_poly.pdbx_seq_one_letter_code
_entity_poly.pdbx_strand_id
1 'polypeptide(L)'
;MYSLNLPVSTLRTKMRQEFERHRYVNQLKTTDVLLFNSHQEFQETLNYWKQLTHVLKYFRAEEDPKAKLPNNFIGGFLEGRN
;
A
#
# COMPACT_ATOMS: atom_id res chain seq x y z
N MET A 1 -15.52 2.05 -14.11
CA MET A 1 -15.37 2.43 -12.68
C MET A 1 -15.02 1.16 -11.92
N TYR A 2 -14.07 1.20 -10.98
CA TYR A 2 -13.66 -0.01 -10.25
C TYR A 2 -14.78 -0.48 -9.32
N SER A 3 -15.17 -1.75 -9.42
CA SER A 3 -16.08 -2.37 -8.45
C SER A 3 -15.27 -2.97 -7.31
N LEU A 4 -15.11 -2.21 -6.22
CA LEU A 4 -14.40 -2.65 -5.02
C LEU A 4 -15.40 -3.05 -3.94
N ASN A 5 -15.27 -4.27 -3.42
CA ASN A 5 -16.07 -4.76 -2.28
C ASN A 5 -15.54 -4.24 -0.93
N LEU A 6 -15.14 -2.97 -0.87
CA LEU A 6 -14.55 -2.33 0.30
C LEU A 6 -15.26 -0.99 0.58
N PRO A 7 -15.51 -0.64 1.85
CA PRO A 7 -16.13 0.64 2.17
C PRO A 7 -15.14 1.79 1.93
N VAL A 8 -15.68 2.97 1.59
CA VAL A 8 -14.89 4.18 1.29
C VAL A 8 -13.99 4.58 2.47
N SER A 9 -14.41 4.30 3.71
CA SER A 9 -13.60 4.53 4.91
C SER A 9 -12.30 3.72 4.89
N THR A 10 -12.34 2.44 4.52
CA THR A 10 -11.15 1.58 4.41
C THR A 10 -10.21 2.10 3.34
N LEU A 11 -10.73 2.55 2.19
CA LEU A 11 -9.92 3.15 1.13
C LEU A 11 -9.18 4.41 1.61
N ARG A 12 -9.86 5.33 2.30
CA ARG A 12 -9.24 6.54 2.86
C ARG A 12 -8.20 6.22 3.92
N THR A 13 -8.47 5.22 4.77
CA THR A 13 -7.51 4.74 5.76
C THR A 13 -6.25 4.20 5.09
N LYS A 14 -6.37 3.44 3.99
CA LYS A 14 -5.21 2.98 3.22
C LYS A 14 -4.42 4.10 2.58
N MET A 15 -5.10 5.08 1.98
CA MET A 15 -4.42 6.27 1.45
C MET A 15 -3.58 6.93 2.55
N ARG A 16 -4.16 7.13 3.75
CA ARG A 16 -3.43 7.69 4.89
C ARG A 16 -2.24 6.83 5.32
N GLN A 17 -2.38 5.50 5.36
CA GLN A 17 -1.28 4.59 5.69
C GLN A 17 -0.10 4.73 4.70
N GLU A 18 -0.37 4.88 3.40
CA GLU A 18 0.67 5.06 2.38
C GLU A 18 1.41 6.40 2.49
N PHE A 19 0.71 7.48 2.88
CA PHE A 19 1.36 8.76 3.18
C PHE A 19 2.18 8.68 4.47
N GLU A 20 1.66 8.06 5.52
CA GLU A 20 2.38 7.90 6.80
C GLU A 20 3.64 7.02 6.65
N ARG A 21 3.65 6.06 5.71
CA ARG A 21 4.84 5.23 5.40
C ARG A 21 6.08 6.06 5.09
N HIS A 22 5.91 7.24 4.49
CA HIS A 22 7.01 8.13 4.11
C HIS A 22 7.13 9.39 4.97
N ARG A 23 6.43 9.45 6.12
CA ARG A 23 6.35 10.64 6.98
C ARG A 23 7.71 11.17 7.45
N TYR A 24 8.67 10.28 7.68
CA TYR A 24 9.98 10.64 8.26
C TYR A 24 11.07 10.86 7.20
N VAL A 25 10.70 10.95 5.92
CA VAL A 25 11.66 11.23 4.84
C VAL A 25 11.98 12.73 4.85
N ASN A 26 13.17 13.08 5.33
CA ASN A 26 13.61 14.48 5.47
C ASN A 26 14.42 15.00 4.26
N GLN A 27 14.75 14.13 3.30
CA GLN A 27 15.59 14.48 2.15
C GLN A 27 14.73 15.09 1.04
N LEU A 28 14.95 16.36 0.71
CA LEU A 28 14.13 17.12 -0.24
C LEU A 28 14.03 16.48 -1.64
N LYS A 29 15.15 15.95 -2.16
CA LYS A 29 15.16 15.27 -3.47
C LYS A 29 14.30 14.02 -3.47
N THR A 30 14.32 13.28 -2.36
CA THR A 30 13.53 12.06 -2.19
C THR A 30 12.05 12.39 -2.05
N THR A 31 11.70 13.45 -1.32
CA THR A 31 10.29 13.89 -1.19
C THR A 31 9.71 14.33 -2.53
N ASP A 32 10.49 14.98 -3.38
CA ASP A 32 10.04 15.40 -4.72
C ASP A 32 9.70 14.20 -5.61
N VAL A 33 10.58 13.19 -5.64
CA VAL A 33 10.32 11.93 -6.37
C VAL A 33 9.09 11.20 -5.82
N LEU A 34 8.92 11.17 -4.50
CA LEU A 34 7.74 10.55 -3.87
C LEU A 34 6.44 11.26 -4.26
N LEU A 35 6.45 12.60 -4.30
CA LEU A 35 5.30 13.40 -4.70
C LEU A 35 4.97 13.17 -6.18
N PHE A 36 5.98 13.14 -7.05
CA PHE A 36 5.82 12.85 -8.47
C PHE A 36 5.18 11.47 -8.67
N ASN A 37 5.72 10.42 -8.03
CA ASN A 37 5.17 9.07 -8.11
C ASN A 37 3.73 9.00 -7.58
N SER A 38 3.42 9.71 -6.49
CA SER A 38 2.04 9.79 -5.97
C SER A 38 1.08 10.43 -6.96
N HIS A 39 1.53 11.44 -7.71
CA HIS A 39 0.71 12.06 -8.75
C HIS A 39 0.50 11.12 -9.95
N GLN A 40 1.53 10.40 -10.37
CA GLN A 40 1.41 9.39 -11.43
C GLN A 40 0.40 8.30 -11.05
N GLU A 41 0.48 7.76 -9.84
CA GLU A 41 -0.47 6.77 -9.31
C GLU A 41 -1.92 7.29 -9.33
N PHE A 42 -2.12 8.56 -8.96
CA PHE A 42 -3.43 9.20 -9.01
C PHE A 42 -3.95 9.32 -10.44
N GLN A 43 -3.12 9.74 -11.39
CA GLN A 43 -3.51 9.84 -12.80
C GLN A 43 -3.84 8.48 -13.39
N GLU A 44 -3.02 7.46 -13.15
CA GLU A 44 -3.23 6.09 -13.65
C GLU A 44 -4.53 5.48 -13.13
N THR A 45 -4.88 5.75 -11.86
CA THR A 45 -6.12 5.26 -11.25
C THR A 45 -7.34 6.03 -11.74
N LEU A 46 -7.27 7.37 -11.81
CA LEU A 46 -8.36 8.24 -12.27
C LEU A 46 -8.70 7.99 -13.74
N ASN A 47 -7.68 7.90 -14.61
CA ASN A 47 -7.85 7.67 -16.04
C ASN A 47 -8.16 6.20 -16.39
N TYR A 48 -8.32 5.34 -15.39
CA TYR A 48 -8.66 3.92 -15.56
C TYR A 48 -7.62 3.14 -16.38
N TRP A 49 -6.35 3.50 -16.26
CA TRP A 49 -5.23 2.77 -16.88
C TRP A 49 -4.87 1.51 -16.09
N LYS A 50 -5.16 1.50 -14.78
CA LYS A 50 -4.99 0.33 -13.94
C LYS A 50 -6.16 -0.64 -14.06
N GLN A 51 -5.86 -1.92 -13.87
CA GLN A 51 -6.87 -2.95 -13.63
C GLN A 51 -7.13 -3.13 -12.12
N LEU A 52 -8.26 -3.76 -11.79
CA LEU A 52 -8.68 -4.02 -10.40
C LEU A 52 -7.62 -4.73 -9.55
N THR A 53 -6.88 -5.67 -10.12
CA THR A 53 -5.76 -6.38 -9.46
C THR A 53 -4.66 -5.44 -8.96
N HIS A 54 -4.36 -4.37 -9.71
CA HIS A 54 -3.35 -3.38 -9.32
C HIS A 54 -3.81 -2.56 -8.12
N VAL A 55 -5.11 -2.25 -8.03
CA VAL A 55 -5.69 -1.52 -6.90
C VAL A 55 -5.76 -2.42 -5.66
N LEU A 56 -6.21 -3.67 -5.81
CA LEU A 56 -6.28 -4.63 -4.71
C LEU A 56 -4.91 -5.01 -4.13
N LYS A 57 -3.83 -4.83 -4.89
CA LYS A 57 -2.46 -5.05 -4.39
C LYS A 57 -2.14 -4.28 -3.11
N TYR A 58 -2.70 -3.07 -2.94
CA TYR A 58 -2.53 -2.26 -1.72
C TYR A 58 -3.19 -2.88 -0.47
N PHE A 59 -4.09 -3.84 -0.64
CA PHE A 59 -4.85 -4.49 0.42
C PHE A 59 -4.37 -5.92 0.71
N ARG A 60 -3.32 -6.40 0.04
CA ARG A 60 -2.81 -7.78 0.18
C ARG A 60 -2.54 -8.20 1.62
N ALA A 61 -2.05 -7.27 2.44
CA ALA A 61 -1.75 -7.52 3.85
C ALA A 61 -3.00 -7.67 4.74
N GLU A 62 -4.18 -7.28 4.26
CA GLU A 62 -5.47 -7.49 4.92
C GLU A 62 -6.16 -8.77 4.45
N GLU A 63 -5.96 -9.16 3.18
CA GLU A 63 -6.52 -10.38 2.60
C GLU A 63 -5.76 -11.65 3.03
N ASP A 64 -4.42 -11.59 3.05
CA ASP A 64 -3.58 -12.74 3.41
C ASP A 64 -2.77 -12.45 4.68
N PRO A 65 -3.14 -13.04 5.83
CA PRO A 65 -2.38 -12.92 7.07
C PRO A 65 -0.94 -13.42 6.94
N LYS A 66 -0.67 -14.36 6.03
CA LYS A 66 0.69 -14.84 5.75
C LYS A 66 1.48 -13.83 4.92
N ALA A 67 0.87 -12.83 4.30
CA ALA A 67 1.63 -11.81 3.58
C ALA A 67 2.45 -10.89 4.51
N LYS A 68 2.08 -10.81 5.81
CA LYS A 68 2.88 -10.09 6.81
C LYS A 68 4.02 -10.96 7.32
N LEU A 69 5.17 -10.33 7.58
CA LEU A 69 6.24 -10.98 8.34
C LEU A 69 5.75 -11.22 9.78
N PRO A 70 6.11 -12.35 10.40
CA PRO A 70 5.79 -12.57 11.80
C PRO A 70 6.46 -11.51 12.68
N ASN A 71 5.70 -10.97 13.63
CA ASN A 71 6.18 -9.91 14.52
C ASN A 71 7.23 -10.38 15.54
N ASN A 72 7.34 -11.70 15.74
CA ASN A 72 8.17 -12.31 16.76
C ASN A 72 9.15 -13.30 16.14
N PHE A 73 10.40 -13.28 16.63
CA PHE A 73 11.45 -14.19 16.17
C PHE A 73 11.05 -15.67 16.24
N ILE A 74 10.42 -16.13 17.33
CA ILE A 74 10.00 -17.53 17.47
C ILE A 74 8.97 -17.92 16.39
N GLY A 75 8.05 -17.01 16.05
CA GLY A 75 7.09 -17.23 14.97
C GLY A 75 7.77 -17.31 13.60
N GLY A 76 8.71 -16.41 13.32
CA GLY A 76 9.53 -16.42 12.09
C GLY A 76 10.39 -17.68 11.95
N PHE A 77 10.97 -18.13 13.06
CA PHE A 77 11.76 -19.35 13.12
C PHE A 77 10.92 -20.59 12.84
N LEU A 78 9.76 -20.74 13.49
CA LEU A 78 8.87 -21.90 13.30
C LEU A 78 8.23 -21.94 11.92
N GLU A 79 7.95 -20.79 11.31
CA GLU A 79 7.41 -20.70 9.95
C GLU A 79 8.50 -20.80 8.86
N GLY A 80 9.79 -20.75 9.22
CA GLY A 80 10.91 -20.76 8.27
C GLY A 80 11.02 -19.47 7.44
N ARG A 81 10.60 -18.34 8.00
CA ARG A 81 10.49 -17.02 7.32
C ARG A 81 11.41 -15.95 7.92
N ASN A 82 12.51 -16.38 8.53
CA ASN A 82 13.56 -15.50 9.07
C ASN A 82 14.37 -14.83 7.97
#